data_AF-A0AAN8JUE4-F1
#
_entry.id   AF-A0AAN8JUE4-F1
#
_cell.length_a   1.000
_cell.length_b   1.000
_cell.length_c   1.000
_cell.angle_alpha   90.00
_cell.angle_beta   90.00
_cell.angle_gamma   90.00
#
_symmetry.space_group_name_H-M   'P 1'
#
loop_
_entity.id
_entity.type
_entity.pdbx_description
1 polymer ?
#
loop_
_entity_poly.entity_id
_entity_poly.type
_entity_poly.pdbx_seq_one_letter_code
_entity_poly.pdbx_strand_id
1 'polypeptide(L)'
;MASLRIPCCNFHQKLTLQLLPGFCGNITQRRAFNILRTEIGASNIKNVTYLSNNVCTSIQDCKVLASPVRSVHDEKPESNKQNLPHTPVMLDQVLKSLNPLPGQTFLDMTFGAGGHSSEVLAVSPNTRVLALDRDPTAYHYALELQEKYSSDQLIPLLGRFSELDWLLTNKGIKAGSLDSVLFDVGASSMQFDRPDRGFALSKDGPLDMRMDGNRLVIL
;
A
#
# COMPACT_ATOMS: atom_id res chain seq x y z
N MET A 1 34.71 3.83 36.74
CA MET A 1 34.02 4.68 35.75
C MET A 1 34.15 3.99 34.40
N ALA A 2 33.11 3.26 33.96
CA ALA A 2 33.12 2.57 32.67
C ALA A 2 32.69 3.55 31.57
N SER A 3 33.58 3.78 30.61
CA SER A 3 33.32 4.57 29.41
C SER A 3 32.47 3.71 28.46
N LEU A 4 31.18 4.06 28.33
CA LEU A 4 30.29 3.46 27.35
C LEU A 4 30.65 4.01 25.96
N ARG A 5 31.38 3.23 25.16
CA ARG A 5 31.57 3.50 23.74
C ARG A 5 30.29 3.09 23.00
N ILE A 6 29.50 4.07 22.61
CA ILE A 6 28.43 3.89 21.62
C ILE A 6 29.13 3.72 20.26
N PRO A 7 28.96 2.59 19.54
CA PRO A 7 29.57 2.42 18.24
C PRO A 7 28.92 3.36 17.24
N CYS A 8 29.71 4.31 16.74
CA CYS A 8 29.42 5.08 15.53
C CYS A 8 29.31 4.12 14.33
N CYS A 9 28.13 3.56 14.08
CA CYS A 9 27.83 2.95 12.79
C CYS A 9 27.42 4.04 11.78
N ASN A 10 28.42 4.48 11.01
CA ASN A 10 28.34 4.94 9.62
C ASN A 10 27.29 6.01 9.28
N PHE A 11 27.62 7.24 9.66
CA PHE A 11 27.07 8.49 9.12
C PHE A 11 27.40 8.73 7.62
N HIS A 12 28.04 7.76 6.93
CA HIS A 12 28.51 7.87 5.53
C HIS A 12 27.64 7.13 4.49
N GLN A 13 26.54 6.48 4.87
CA GLN A 13 25.54 5.97 3.90
C GLN A 13 24.41 6.97 3.62
N LYS A 14 24.49 8.19 4.17
CA LYS A 14 23.43 9.20 4.14
C LYS A 14 23.29 9.98 2.82
N LEU A 15 24.03 9.64 1.76
CA LEU A 15 24.02 10.43 0.53
C LEU A 15 24.20 9.64 -0.78
N THR A 16 23.69 8.40 -0.85
CA THR A 16 23.39 7.78 -2.16
C THR A 16 21.87 7.76 -2.34
N LEU A 17 21.30 8.95 -2.19
CA LEU A 17 19.89 9.30 -2.26
C LEU A 17 19.44 9.57 -3.71
N GLN A 18 20.14 9.00 -4.69
CA GLN A 18 19.79 9.08 -6.09
C GLN A 18 19.43 7.68 -6.56
N LEU A 19 18.13 7.52 -6.82
CA LEU A 19 17.62 6.77 -7.97
C LEU A 19 18.27 5.40 -8.13
N LEU A 20 17.56 4.32 -7.76
CA LEU A 20 17.68 3.13 -8.59
C LEU A 20 17.52 3.61 -10.05
N PRO A 21 18.52 3.46 -10.93
CA PRO A 21 18.38 3.91 -12.30
C PRO A 21 17.15 3.20 -12.89
N GLY A 22 16.09 3.97 -13.16
CA GLY A 22 14.79 3.46 -13.59
C GLY A 22 13.60 3.68 -12.65
N PHE A 23 13.79 4.08 -11.38
CA PHE A 23 12.66 4.40 -10.49
C PHE A 23 12.19 5.85 -10.69
N CYS A 24 11.29 6.06 -11.67
CA CYS A 24 10.66 7.35 -11.96
C CYS A 24 9.51 7.67 -11.00
N GLY A 25 9.67 7.32 -9.71
CA GLY A 25 8.64 7.55 -8.72
C GLY A 25 8.62 8.99 -8.22
N ASN A 26 7.42 9.51 -7.94
CA ASN A 26 7.23 10.82 -7.31
C ASN A 26 7.81 10.85 -5.87
N ILE A 27 7.84 12.03 -5.25
CA ILE A 27 8.43 12.22 -3.90
C ILE A 27 7.84 11.24 -2.88
N THR A 28 6.53 10.98 -2.96
CA THR A 28 5.80 10.06 -2.08
C THR A 28 6.30 8.62 -2.24
N GLN A 29 6.44 8.14 -3.48
CA GLN A 29 6.92 6.79 -3.77
C GLN A 29 8.35 6.57 -3.30
N ARG A 30 9.23 7.58 -3.46
CA ARG A 30 10.61 7.49 -2.95
C ARG A 30 10.69 7.48 -1.43
N ARG A 31 9.87 8.29 -0.76
CA ARG A 31 9.80 8.30 0.71
C ARG A 31 9.31 6.96 1.24
N ALA A 32 8.27 6.41 0.63
CA ALA A 32 7.69 5.16 1.08
C ALA A 32 8.65 3.97 0.82
N PHE A 33 9.36 3.96 -0.31
CA PHE A 33 10.44 3.00 -0.56
C PHE A 33 11.58 3.12 0.48
N ASN A 34 11.96 4.36 0.84
CA ASN A 34 13.00 4.57 1.84
C ASN A 34 12.57 4.07 3.22
N ILE A 35 11.32 4.33 3.64
CA ILE A 35 10.77 3.82 4.92
C ILE A 35 10.86 2.29 4.97
N LEU A 36 10.40 1.60 3.91
CA LEU A 36 10.54 0.14 3.81
C LEU A 36 11.99 -0.31 3.97
N ARG A 37 12.94 0.40 3.34
CA ARG A 37 14.35 0.02 3.30
C ARG A 37 15.10 0.31 4.59
N THR A 38 14.90 1.46 5.20
CA THR A 38 15.72 1.94 6.33
C THR A 38 15.12 1.63 7.69
N GLU A 39 13.79 1.56 7.79
CA GLU A 39 13.10 1.47 9.08
C GLU A 39 12.56 0.04 9.32
N ILE A 40 12.00 -0.60 8.28
CA ILE A 40 11.29 -1.88 8.43
C ILE A 40 12.20 -3.11 8.20
N GLY A 41 13.45 -2.88 7.80
CA GLY A 41 14.41 -3.95 7.52
C GLY A 41 14.06 -4.70 6.23
N ALA A 42 14.16 -4.04 5.08
CA ALA A 42 13.85 -4.60 3.75
C ALA A 42 14.71 -5.79 3.30
N SER A 43 15.53 -6.40 4.17
CA SER A 43 16.35 -7.55 3.80
C SER A 43 15.51 -8.75 3.32
N ASN A 44 14.23 -8.80 3.70
CA ASN A 44 13.34 -9.94 3.42
C ASN A 44 12.17 -9.60 2.48
N ILE A 45 11.99 -8.33 2.09
CA ILE A 45 10.93 -7.94 1.14
C ILE A 45 11.36 -8.38 -0.25
N LYS A 46 10.66 -9.37 -0.80
CA LYS A 46 10.95 -9.95 -2.11
C LYS A 46 10.40 -9.10 -3.24
N ASN A 47 9.18 -8.57 -3.05
CA ASN A 47 8.43 -7.87 -4.09
C ASN A 47 7.84 -6.55 -3.56
N VAL A 48 8.12 -5.44 -4.24
CA VAL A 48 7.42 -4.16 -4.03
C VAL A 48 6.73 -3.76 -5.33
N THR A 49 5.41 -3.63 -5.30
CA THR A 49 4.60 -3.25 -6.46
C THR A 49 4.05 -1.84 -6.27
N TYR A 50 4.18 -1.01 -7.30
CA TYR A 50 3.62 0.34 -7.38
C TYR A 50 2.62 0.41 -8.52
N LEU A 51 1.42 0.88 -8.21
CA LEU A 51 0.38 1.23 -9.17
C LEU A 51 0.20 2.75 -9.14
N SER A 52 0.28 3.38 -10.31
CA SER A 52 0.00 4.81 -10.45
C SER A 52 -0.32 5.13 -11.91
N ASN A 53 -1.36 5.93 -12.17
CA ASN A 53 -1.76 6.35 -13.51
C ASN A 53 -1.88 5.17 -14.52
N ASN A 54 -2.46 4.05 -14.09
CA ASN A 54 -2.56 2.81 -14.90
C ASN A 54 -1.20 2.24 -15.35
N VAL A 55 -0.16 2.46 -14.55
CA VAL A 55 1.16 1.84 -14.71
C VAL A 55 1.45 1.01 -13.48
N CYS A 56 1.73 -0.28 -13.69
CA CYS A 56 2.18 -1.19 -12.65
C CYS A 56 3.70 -1.39 -12.79
N THR A 57 4.45 -1.01 -11.77
CA THR A 57 5.92 -1.14 -11.70
C THR A 57 6.29 -2.03 -10.54
N SER A 58 7.19 -2.98 -10.75
CA SER A 58 7.65 -3.87 -9.68
C SER A 58 9.15 -3.74 -9.44
N ILE A 59 9.52 -3.88 -8.17
CA ILE A 59 10.91 -4.06 -7.74
C ILE A 59 10.99 -5.47 -7.17
N GLN A 60 11.69 -6.35 -7.86
CA GLN A 60 11.98 -7.72 -7.42
C GLN A 60 13.49 -7.84 -7.22
N ASP A 61 13.94 -8.30 -6.05
CA ASP A 61 15.39 -8.47 -5.76
C ASP A 61 16.23 -7.21 -6.09
N CYS A 62 15.71 -6.02 -5.79
CA CYS A 62 16.31 -4.71 -6.14
C CYS A 62 16.48 -4.43 -7.66
N LYS A 63 15.83 -5.17 -8.54
CA LYS A 63 15.75 -4.91 -9.99
C LYS A 63 14.39 -4.33 -10.35
N VAL A 64 14.39 -3.24 -11.12
CA VAL A 64 13.16 -2.62 -11.63
C VAL A 64 12.68 -3.43 -12.84
N LEU A 65 11.51 -4.03 -12.75
CA LEU A 65 10.80 -4.64 -13.87
C LEU A 65 9.61 -3.73 -14.20
N ALA A 66 9.78 -2.87 -15.20
CA ALA A 66 8.67 -2.11 -15.76
C ALA A 66 8.05 -2.93 -16.90
N SER A 67 6.74 -3.20 -16.81
CA SER A 67 6.01 -3.76 -17.95
C SER A 67 5.27 -2.62 -18.66
N PRO A 68 5.63 -2.27 -19.92
CA PRO A 68 4.83 -1.32 -20.68
C PRO A 68 3.48 -1.94 -21.05
N VAL A 69 2.40 -1.19 -20.86
CA VAL A 69 1.06 -1.58 -21.32
C VAL A 69 0.97 -1.26 -22.82
N ARG A 70 0.68 -2.27 -23.65
CA ARG A 70 0.04 -2.04 -24.95
C ARG A 70 -1.45 -1.88 -24.69
N SER A 71 -1.99 -0.70 -24.95
CA SER A 71 -3.42 -0.41 -24.88
C SER A 71 -4.17 -1.29 -25.88
N VAL A 72 -4.98 -2.23 -25.38
CA VAL A 72 -6.07 -2.80 -26.17
C VAL A 72 -7.29 -1.96 -25.81
N HIS A 73 -7.76 -1.18 -26.78
CA HIS A 73 -9.06 -0.53 -26.71
C HIS A 73 -10.12 -1.61 -26.83
N ASP A 74 -10.89 -1.84 -25.77
CA ASP A 74 -12.19 -2.49 -25.86
C ASP A 74 -13.26 -1.47 -25.48
N GLU A 75 -13.97 -0.97 -26.49
CA GLU A 75 -15.27 -0.35 -26.30
C GLU A 75 -16.24 -1.42 -25.77
N LYS A 76 -16.96 -1.15 -24.67
CA LYS A 76 -18.08 -1.99 -24.24
C LYS A 76 -19.30 -1.12 -23.95
N PRO A 77 -20.51 -1.51 -24.39
CA PRO A 77 -21.68 -0.66 -24.40
C PRO A 77 -22.31 -0.56 -22.99
N GLU A 78 -22.98 0.56 -22.74
CA GLU A 78 -23.70 0.83 -21.50
C GLU A 78 -24.80 -0.22 -21.25
N SER A 79 -24.64 -1.01 -20.18
CA SER A 79 -25.71 -1.82 -19.62
C SER A 79 -25.84 -1.59 -18.11
N ASN A 80 -26.98 -1.02 -17.72
CA ASN A 80 -27.63 -0.97 -16.41
C ASN A 80 -26.77 -1.40 -15.18
N LYS A 81 -26.15 -0.41 -14.51
CA LYS A 81 -25.31 -0.61 -13.32
C LYS A 81 -26.13 -1.05 -12.10
N GLN A 82 -26.26 -2.35 -11.92
CA GLN A 82 -26.34 -2.96 -10.59
C GLN A 82 -24.97 -2.75 -9.91
N ASN A 83 -24.94 -2.36 -8.63
CA ASN A 83 -23.73 -2.11 -7.82
C ASN A 83 -22.84 -3.35 -7.74
N LEU A 84 -22.02 -3.58 -8.77
CA LEU A 84 -20.91 -4.53 -8.69
C LEU A 84 -19.84 -3.94 -7.76
N PRO A 85 -19.24 -4.76 -6.87
CA PRO A 85 -18.09 -4.32 -6.09
C PRO A 85 -17.00 -3.81 -7.05
N HIS A 86 -16.43 -2.64 -6.72
CA HIS A 86 -15.43 -1.97 -7.55
C HIS A 86 -14.28 -2.90 -7.90
N THR A 87 -14.10 -3.21 -9.18
CA THR A 87 -12.97 -4.02 -9.65
C THR A 87 -11.66 -3.24 -9.44
N PRO A 88 -10.64 -3.82 -8.77
CA PRO A 88 -9.36 -3.14 -8.57
C PRO A 88 -8.68 -2.79 -9.90
N VAL A 89 -8.00 -1.65 -9.93
CA VAL A 89 -7.28 -1.21 -11.13
C VAL A 89 -6.10 -2.15 -11.38
N MET A 90 -5.96 -2.64 -12.62
CA MET A 90 -4.84 -3.50 -13.04
C MET A 90 -4.62 -4.73 -12.15
N LEU A 91 -5.70 -5.37 -11.69
CA LEU A 91 -5.65 -6.50 -10.78
C LEU A 91 -4.71 -7.62 -11.25
N ASP A 92 -4.83 -8.04 -12.51
CA ASP A 92 -4.00 -9.11 -13.08
C ASP A 92 -2.50 -8.78 -13.06
N GLN A 93 -2.14 -7.54 -13.38
CA GLN A 93 -0.75 -7.09 -13.40
C GLN A 93 -0.20 -7.00 -11.98
N VAL A 94 -1.01 -6.52 -11.03
CA VAL A 94 -0.65 -6.47 -9.61
C VAL A 94 -0.42 -7.88 -9.06
N LEU A 95 -1.32 -8.83 -9.31
CA LEU A 95 -1.14 -10.23 -8.89
C LEU A 95 0.09 -10.88 -9.51
N LYS A 96 0.29 -10.69 -10.82
CA LYS A 96 1.47 -11.21 -11.52
C LYS A 96 2.77 -10.63 -10.96
N SER A 97 2.76 -9.36 -10.60
CA SER A 97 3.90 -8.64 -10.03
C SER A 97 4.20 -9.09 -8.59
N LEU A 98 3.16 -9.15 -7.75
CA LEU A 98 3.26 -9.57 -6.36
C LEU A 98 3.64 -11.04 -6.23
N ASN A 99 3.14 -11.87 -7.15
CA ASN A 99 3.28 -13.33 -7.15
C ASN A 99 3.03 -13.92 -5.76
N PRO A 100 1.81 -13.73 -5.19
CA PRO A 100 1.52 -14.09 -3.81
C PRO A 100 1.64 -15.61 -3.62
N LEU A 101 2.46 -16.01 -2.65
CA LEU A 101 2.63 -17.41 -2.27
C LEU A 101 1.93 -17.70 -0.93
N PRO A 102 1.44 -18.94 -0.73
CA PRO A 102 0.79 -19.32 0.51
C PRO A 102 1.65 -19.06 1.74
N GLY A 103 1.04 -18.58 2.82
CA GLY A 103 1.72 -18.32 4.09
C GLY A 103 2.60 -17.06 4.14
N GLN A 104 2.68 -16.29 3.05
CA GLN A 104 3.43 -15.03 3.03
C GLN A 104 2.73 -13.92 3.83
N THR A 105 3.51 -12.91 4.24
CA THR A 105 2.96 -11.66 4.76
C THR A 105 2.99 -10.58 3.68
N PHE A 106 1.80 -10.13 3.30
CA PHE A 106 1.56 -9.05 2.34
C PHE A 106 1.18 -7.77 3.09
N LEU A 107 1.77 -6.64 2.68
CA LEU A 107 1.39 -5.31 3.16
C LEU A 107 0.76 -4.51 2.02
N ASP A 108 -0.52 -4.18 2.18
CA ASP A 108 -1.22 -3.22 1.34
C ASP A 108 -1.13 -1.84 2.00
N MET A 109 -0.35 -0.92 1.43
CA MET A 109 -0.14 0.40 2.02
C MET A 109 -1.21 1.44 1.70
N THR A 110 -2.18 1.06 0.86
CA THR A 110 -3.24 1.92 0.36
C THR A 110 -4.50 1.08 0.21
N PHE A 111 -4.91 0.44 1.31
CA PHE A 111 -5.96 -0.58 1.32
C PHE A 111 -7.25 -0.11 0.61
N GLY A 112 -7.67 1.14 0.82
CA GLY A 112 -8.87 1.68 0.21
C GLY A 112 -10.12 0.86 0.55
N ALA A 113 -10.77 0.29 -0.46
CA ALA A 113 -11.92 -0.60 -0.29
C ALA A 113 -11.54 -2.10 -0.21
N GLY A 114 -10.26 -2.43 -0.18
CA GLY A 114 -9.76 -3.80 0.04
C GLY A 114 -9.78 -4.71 -1.19
N GLY A 115 -9.96 -4.17 -2.39
CA GLY A 115 -10.11 -5.00 -3.58
C GLY A 115 -8.86 -5.82 -3.94
N HIS A 116 -7.66 -5.23 -3.88
CA HIS A 116 -6.41 -5.98 -4.08
C HIS A 116 -6.14 -6.97 -2.95
N SER A 117 -6.31 -6.52 -1.70
CA SER A 117 -6.15 -7.37 -0.51
C SER A 117 -7.09 -8.59 -0.50
N SER A 118 -8.35 -8.42 -0.91
CA SER A 118 -9.33 -9.51 -1.02
C SER A 118 -8.91 -10.55 -2.06
N GLU A 119 -8.41 -10.10 -3.21
CA GLU A 119 -7.96 -11.01 -4.24
C GLU A 119 -6.70 -11.78 -3.81
N VAL A 120 -5.73 -11.11 -3.15
CA VAL A 120 -4.56 -11.78 -2.58
C VAL A 120 -4.95 -12.86 -1.58
N LEU A 121 -5.90 -12.57 -0.68
CA LEU A 121 -6.45 -13.57 0.26
C LEU A 121 -7.16 -14.73 -0.45
N ALA A 122 -7.84 -14.47 -1.57
CA ALA A 122 -8.56 -15.48 -2.33
C ALA A 122 -7.62 -16.42 -3.10
N VAL A 123 -6.56 -15.89 -3.73
CA VAL A 123 -5.64 -16.68 -4.56
C VAL A 123 -4.50 -17.33 -3.79
N SER A 124 -4.22 -16.86 -2.56
CA SER A 124 -3.08 -17.32 -1.76
C SER A 124 -3.50 -17.73 -0.34
N PRO A 125 -3.75 -19.04 -0.11
CA PRO A 125 -4.15 -19.56 1.19
C PRO A 125 -3.14 -19.25 2.30
N ASN A 126 -3.64 -19.01 3.51
CA ASN A 126 -2.84 -18.72 4.71
C ASN A 126 -1.96 -17.46 4.61
N THR A 127 -2.14 -16.64 3.58
CA THR A 127 -1.50 -15.33 3.51
C THR A 127 -2.01 -14.43 4.62
N ARG A 128 -1.08 -13.69 5.22
CA ARG A 128 -1.38 -12.62 6.18
C ARG A 128 -1.33 -11.30 5.46
N VAL A 129 -2.39 -10.52 5.53
CA VAL A 129 -2.52 -9.19 4.93
C VAL A 129 -2.51 -8.13 6.01
N LEU A 130 -1.56 -7.21 5.93
CA LEU A 130 -1.55 -5.98 6.71
C LEU A 130 -2.21 -4.90 5.85
N ALA A 131 -3.41 -4.48 6.25
CA ALA A 131 -4.21 -3.51 5.52
C ALA A 131 -4.02 -2.12 6.12
N LEU A 132 -3.09 -1.34 5.56
CA LEU A 132 -2.79 0.02 6.00
C LEU A 132 -3.56 1.03 5.15
N ASP A 133 -4.24 1.96 5.82
CA ASP A 133 -4.72 3.19 5.20
C ASP A 133 -4.76 4.33 6.22
N ARG A 134 -4.63 5.56 5.74
CA ARG A 134 -4.77 6.76 6.57
C ARG A 134 -6.22 7.22 6.69
N ASP A 135 -7.09 6.80 5.75
CA ASP A 135 -8.51 7.12 5.74
C ASP A 135 -9.27 6.21 6.74
N PRO A 136 -9.93 6.78 7.77
CA PRO A 136 -10.73 5.99 8.70
C PRO A 136 -11.82 5.15 8.02
N THR A 137 -12.34 5.61 6.87
CA THR A 137 -13.34 4.87 6.09
C THR A 137 -12.75 3.55 5.55
N ALA A 138 -11.52 3.60 5.02
CA ALA A 138 -10.82 2.41 4.54
C ALA A 138 -10.52 1.44 5.69
N TYR A 139 -10.13 1.98 6.86
CA TYR A 139 -9.91 1.17 8.05
C TYR A 139 -11.19 0.45 8.51
N HIS A 140 -12.35 1.10 8.43
CA HIS A 140 -13.64 0.45 8.70
C HIS A 140 -13.92 -0.68 7.70
N TYR A 141 -13.68 -0.50 6.41
CA TYR A 141 -13.78 -1.58 5.43
C TYR A 141 -12.82 -2.73 5.70
N ALA A 142 -11.61 -2.44 6.20
CA ALA A 142 -10.66 -3.48 6.60
C ALA A 142 -11.16 -4.29 7.81
N LEU A 143 -11.82 -3.63 8.77
CA LEU A 143 -12.47 -4.31 9.91
C LEU A 143 -13.63 -5.19 9.43
N GLU A 144 -14.50 -4.70 8.56
CA GLU A 144 -15.61 -5.48 7.98
C GLU A 144 -15.10 -6.68 7.17
N LEU A 145 -14.02 -6.49 6.40
CA LEU A 145 -13.39 -7.59 5.67
C LEU A 145 -12.78 -8.61 6.64
N GLN A 146 -12.23 -8.17 7.78
CA GLN A 146 -11.63 -9.04 8.78
C GLN A 146 -12.67 -9.99 9.38
N GLU A 147 -13.95 -9.63 9.44
CA GLU A 147 -15.02 -10.54 9.91
C GLU A 147 -15.16 -11.82 9.05
N LYS A 148 -14.69 -11.78 7.79
CA LYS A 148 -14.71 -12.92 6.87
C LYS A 148 -13.45 -13.80 6.95
N TYR A 149 -12.41 -13.33 7.63
CA TYR A 149 -11.12 -14.00 7.77
C TYR A 149 -10.76 -14.14 9.24
N SER A 150 -9.65 -14.82 9.56
CA SER A 150 -9.16 -14.79 10.95
C SER A 150 -8.49 -13.46 11.26
N SER A 151 -8.51 -13.04 12.53
CA SER A 151 -7.82 -11.83 13.00
C SER A 151 -6.31 -11.85 12.75
N ASP A 152 -5.74 -13.04 12.55
CA ASP A 152 -4.32 -13.23 12.25
C ASP A 152 -4.01 -13.19 10.74
N GLN A 153 -5.03 -13.39 9.90
CA GLN A 153 -4.93 -13.36 8.43
C GLN A 153 -5.15 -11.97 7.85
N LEU A 154 -6.06 -11.16 8.39
CA LEU A 154 -6.21 -9.75 7.97
C LEU A 154 -6.03 -8.85 9.19
N ILE A 155 -5.07 -7.94 9.13
CA ILE A 155 -4.70 -7.04 10.23
C ILE A 155 -4.87 -5.59 9.75
N PRO A 156 -5.97 -4.94 10.14
CA PRO A 156 -6.19 -3.52 9.85
C PRO A 156 -5.21 -2.61 10.61
N LEU A 157 -4.62 -1.65 9.91
CA LEU A 157 -3.72 -0.62 10.44
C LEU A 157 -4.23 0.76 10.02
N LEU A 158 -4.61 1.61 10.98
CA LEU A 158 -5.00 2.99 10.72
C LEU A 158 -3.80 3.91 10.88
N GLY A 159 -3.28 4.43 9.78
CA GLY A 159 -2.21 5.42 9.82
C GLY A 159 -1.55 5.71 8.50
N ARG A 160 -0.56 6.60 8.56
CA ARG A 160 0.23 6.99 7.39
C ARG A 160 1.34 5.97 7.17
N PHE A 161 1.82 5.85 5.93
CA PHE A 161 3.01 5.05 5.63
C PHE A 161 4.25 5.49 6.45
N SER A 162 4.33 6.76 6.87
CA SER A 162 5.39 7.28 7.74
C SER A 162 5.29 6.82 9.20
N GLU A 163 4.17 6.25 9.60
CA GLU A 163 3.93 5.73 10.96
C GLU A 163 4.08 4.20 11.01
N LEU A 164 4.42 3.58 9.88
CA LEU A 164 4.38 2.14 9.70
C LEU A 164 5.28 1.39 10.69
N ASP A 165 6.50 1.87 10.95
CA ASP A 165 7.41 1.24 11.93
C ASP A 165 6.79 1.14 13.34
N TRP A 166 6.20 2.24 13.82
CA TRP A 166 5.48 2.29 15.09
C TRP A 166 4.24 1.39 15.09
N LEU A 167 3.46 1.40 14.00
CA LEU A 167 2.27 0.56 13.85
C LEU A 167 2.61 -0.94 13.89
N LEU A 168 3.64 -1.36 13.17
CA LEU A 168 4.10 -2.75 13.16
C LEU A 168 4.59 -3.17 14.54
N THR A 169 5.40 -2.33 15.19
CA THR A 169 5.92 -2.57 16.54
C THR A 169 4.79 -2.75 17.55
N ASN A 170 3.80 -1.85 17.56
CA ASN A 170 2.66 -1.92 18.48
C ASN A 170 1.75 -3.13 18.25
N LYS A 171 1.71 -3.66 17.03
CA LYS A 171 0.97 -4.88 16.70
C LYS A 171 1.82 -6.15 16.92
N GLY A 172 3.04 -6.02 17.43
CA GLY A 172 3.96 -7.15 17.65
C GLY A 172 4.44 -7.80 16.34
N ILE A 173 4.35 -7.08 15.22
CA ILE A 173 4.78 -7.57 13.91
C ILE A 173 6.28 -7.31 13.78
N LYS A 174 7.05 -8.37 13.61
CA LYS A 174 8.52 -8.29 13.53
C LYS A 174 8.95 -7.57 12.25
N ALA A 175 9.89 -6.65 12.37
CA ALA A 175 10.63 -6.10 11.24
C ALA A 175 11.22 -7.25 10.39
N GLY A 176 11.20 -7.11 9.07
CA GLY A 176 11.63 -8.15 8.13
C GLY A 176 10.68 -9.36 8.00
N SER A 177 9.47 -9.34 8.57
CA SER A 177 8.47 -10.40 8.32
C SER A 177 7.63 -10.20 7.05
N LEU A 178 7.79 -9.06 6.37
CA LEU A 178 7.05 -8.72 5.16
C LEU A 178 7.71 -9.37 3.93
N ASP A 179 6.93 -10.12 3.16
CA ASP A 179 7.37 -10.73 1.89
C ASP A 179 7.09 -9.81 0.69
N SER A 180 5.93 -9.17 0.69
CA SER A 180 5.46 -8.38 -0.44
C SER A 180 4.72 -7.13 0.00
N VAL A 181 4.79 -6.09 -0.83
CA VAL A 181 4.23 -4.79 -0.54
C VAL A 181 3.56 -4.21 -1.79
N LEU A 182 2.37 -3.64 -1.62
CA LEU A 182 1.66 -2.89 -2.66
C LEU A 182 1.50 -1.41 -2.26
N PHE A 183 1.70 -0.54 -3.25
CA PHE A 183 1.29 0.86 -3.23
C PHE A 183 0.41 1.16 -4.42
N ASP A 184 -0.87 1.42 -4.19
CA ASP A 184 -1.78 2.02 -5.17
C ASP A 184 -1.86 3.54 -4.93
N VAL A 185 -1.05 4.28 -5.68
CA VAL A 185 -0.90 5.72 -5.52
C VAL A 185 -1.98 6.43 -6.32
N GLY A 186 -3.07 6.75 -5.64
CA GLY A 186 -4.20 7.52 -6.14
C GLY A 186 -5.18 7.85 -5.02
N ALA A 187 -6.23 8.62 -5.36
CA ALA A 187 -7.40 8.73 -4.53
C ALA A 187 -8.41 7.64 -4.93
N SER A 188 -9.04 7.01 -3.96
CA SER A 188 -9.96 5.90 -4.19
C SER A 188 -11.35 6.39 -4.61
N SER A 189 -12.14 5.53 -5.28
CA SER A 189 -13.51 5.89 -5.70
C SER A 189 -14.37 6.32 -4.52
N MET A 190 -14.23 5.68 -3.35
CA MET A 190 -14.97 6.03 -2.12
C MET A 190 -14.73 7.48 -1.66
N GLN A 191 -13.62 8.11 -2.08
CA GLN A 191 -13.30 9.51 -1.80
C GLN A 191 -13.98 10.46 -2.81
N PHE A 192 -14.06 10.06 -4.09
CA PHE A 192 -14.75 10.83 -5.15
C PHE A 192 -16.27 10.64 -5.15
N ASP A 193 -16.75 9.49 -4.67
CA ASP A 193 -18.18 9.15 -4.67
C ASP A 193 -18.96 9.99 -3.66
N ARG A 194 -18.28 10.43 -2.60
CA ARG A 194 -18.80 11.19 -1.46
C ARG A 194 -18.53 12.70 -1.58
N PRO A 195 -19.53 13.53 -1.93
CA PRO A 195 -19.32 14.97 -2.13
C PRO A 195 -18.80 15.69 -0.87
N ASP A 196 -19.21 15.22 0.32
CA ASP A 196 -18.79 15.73 1.63
C ASP A 196 -17.27 15.66 1.87
N ARG A 197 -16.56 14.82 1.10
CA ARG A 197 -15.10 14.67 1.19
C ARG A 197 -14.34 15.71 0.34
N GLY A 198 -15.00 16.38 -0.59
CA GLY A 198 -14.40 17.46 -1.38
C GLY A 198 -13.44 17.06 -2.50
N PHE A 199 -13.35 15.77 -2.87
CA PHE A 199 -12.45 15.30 -3.93
C PHE A 199 -13.02 15.46 -5.34
N ALA A 200 -14.35 15.42 -5.48
CA ALA A 200 -15.00 15.46 -6.78
C ALA A 200 -15.18 16.90 -7.26
N LEU A 201 -14.51 17.27 -8.36
CA LEU A 201 -14.70 18.59 -9.00
C LEU A 201 -16.10 18.75 -9.61
N SER A 202 -16.76 17.64 -9.95
CA SER A 202 -18.07 17.63 -10.62
C SER A 202 -19.26 17.61 -9.65
N LYS A 203 -19.01 17.57 -8.33
CA LYS A 203 -20.07 17.50 -7.31
C LYS A 203 -19.82 18.60 -6.28
N ASP A 204 -20.87 19.31 -5.88
CA ASP A 204 -20.75 20.34 -4.85
C ASP A 204 -20.45 19.72 -3.48
N GLY A 205 -19.50 20.31 -2.76
CA GLY A 205 -19.06 19.88 -1.44
C GLY A 205 -18.04 20.83 -0.82
N PRO A 206 -17.71 20.68 0.46
CA PRO A 206 -16.66 21.47 1.10
C PRO A 206 -15.30 21.13 0.46
N LEU A 207 -14.43 22.13 0.29
CA LEU A 207 -13.06 21.92 -0.18
C LEU A 207 -12.19 21.35 0.97
N ASP A 208 -12.44 20.10 1.36
CA ASP A 208 -11.67 19.40 2.39
C ASP A 208 -10.46 18.69 1.78
N MET A 209 -10.69 17.70 0.90
CA MET A 209 -9.65 16.91 0.21
C MET A 209 -8.66 16.16 1.12
N ARG A 210 -8.84 16.16 2.45
CA ARG A 210 -8.00 15.35 3.36
C ARG A 210 -8.49 13.90 3.36
N MET A 211 -7.55 12.98 3.13
CA MET A 211 -7.88 11.55 3.19
C MET A 211 -8.09 11.07 4.63
N ASP A 212 -7.32 11.59 5.59
CA ASP A 212 -7.46 11.29 7.02
C ASP A 212 -8.57 12.11 7.70
N GLY A 213 -9.25 12.98 6.94
CA GLY A 213 -10.28 13.89 7.45
C GLY A 213 -9.74 14.75 8.58
N ASN A 214 -10.33 14.60 9.78
CA ASN A 214 -9.94 15.32 11.00
C ASN A 214 -9.13 14.46 11.98
N ARG A 215 -8.50 13.35 11.54
CA ARG A 215 -7.73 12.50 12.45
C ARG A 215 -6.64 13.31 13.16
N LEU A 216 -6.80 13.49 14.47
CA LEU A 216 -5.76 14.03 15.34
C LEU A 216 -4.66 12.98 15.45
N VAL A 217 -3.44 13.34 15.04
CA VAL A 217 -2.26 12.52 15.32
C VAL A 217 -1.91 12.76 16.79
N ILE A 218 -2.26 11.81 17.66
CA ILE A 218 -1.75 11.82 19.03
C ILE A 218 -0.32 11.27 18.94
N LEU A 219 0.65 12.19 18.99
CA LEU A 219 2.09 11.90 19.06
C LEU A 219 2.46 11.34 20.44
#